data_AF-A0A8X6FZR0-F1
#
_entry.id   AF-A0A8X6FZR0-F1
#
_cell.length_a   1.000
_cell.length_b   1.000
_cell.length_c   1.000
_cell.angle_alpha   90.00
_cell.angle_beta   90.00
_cell.angle_gamma   90.00
#
_symmetry.space_group_name_H-M   'P 1'
#
loop_
_entity.id
_entity.type
_entity.pdbx_description
1 polymer ?
#
loop_
_entity_poly.entity_id
_entity_poly.type
_entity_poly.pdbx_seq_one_letter_code
_entity_poly.pdbx_strand_id
1 'polypeptide(L)'
;MFKGAKKEDLRRIASELELCVSDKLTVMDLMDLIKNCDRYKNDPDSVHELANLIVAERKSDESQQLELEKIREKAKVDLEIARIRTKDRQ
;
A
#
# COMPACT_ATOMS: atom_id res chain seq x y z
N MET A 1 -7.73 16.60 4.09
CA MET A 1 -7.85 15.87 2.79
C MET A 1 -6.76 14.82 2.77
N PHE A 2 -7.08 13.53 2.56
CA PHE A 2 -6.13 12.42 2.69
C PHE A 2 -5.10 12.42 1.54
N LYS A 3 -4.01 13.17 1.72
CA LYS A 3 -3.03 13.43 0.65
C LYS A 3 -2.24 12.15 0.32
N GLY A 4 -2.35 11.70 -0.93
CA GLY A 4 -1.63 10.51 -1.42
C GLY A 4 -2.30 9.17 -1.09
N ALA A 5 -3.50 9.19 -0.53
CA ALA A 5 -4.31 7.98 -0.31
C ALA A 5 -4.93 7.47 -1.62
N LYS A 6 -4.76 6.17 -1.89
CA LYS A 6 -5.44 5.43 -2.96
C LYS A 6 -6.83 4.98 -2.49
N LYS A 7 -7.65 4.45 -3.42
CA LYS A 7 -8.96 3.87 -3.10
C LYS A 7 -8.86 2.79 -2.01
N GLU A 8 -7.85 1.94 -2.08
CA GLU A 8 -7.61 0.86 -1.12
C GLU A 8 -7.25 1.41 0.27
N ASP A 9 -6.41 2.46 0.32
CA ASP A 9 -6.08 3.15 1.58
C ASP A 9 -7.36 3.68 2.25
N LEU A 10 -8.25 4.32 1.48
CA LEU A 10 -9.54 4.82 1.99
C LEU A 10 -10.47 3.69 2.47
N ARG A 11 -10.51 2.54 1.79
CA ARG A 11 -11.27 1.38 2.28
C ARG A 11 -10.72 0.87 3.60
N ARG A 12 -9.40 0.81 3.72
CA ARG A 12 -8.75 0.37 4.95
C ARG A 12 -9.02 1.35 6.09
N ILE A 13 -8.88 2.65 5.86
CA ILE A 13 -9.25 3.69 6.84
C ILE A 13 -10.70 3.52 7.28
N ALA A 14 -11.64 3.38 6.34
CA ALA A 14 -13.05 3.19 6.69
C ALA A 14 -13.29 1.90 7.50
N SER A 15 -12.56 0.82 7.20
CA SER A 15 -12.65 -0.44 7.93
C SER A 15 -12.08 -0.34 9.36
N GLU A 16 -10.95 0.36 9.55
CA GLU A 16 -10.34 0.65 10.86
C GLU A 16 -11.21 1.58 11.73
N LEU A 17 -12.05 2.38 11.08
CA LEU A 17 -13.08 3.19 11.73
C LEU A 17 -14.38 2.42 11.97
N GLU A 18 -14.39 1.10 11.75
CA GLU A 18 -15.53 0.20 11.94
C GLU A 18 -16.76 0.58 11.07
N LEU A 19 -16.52 1.24 9.93
CA LEU A 19 -17.57 1.64 9.00
C LEU A 19 -17.90 0.49 8.04
N CYS A 20 -19.17 0.39 7.65
CA CYS A 20 -19.60 -0.61 6.67
C CYS A 20 -19.12 -0.23 5.26
N VAL A 21 -18.08 -0.91 4.77
CA VAL A 21 -17.48 -0.64 3.46
C VAL A 21 -17.98 -1.65 2.43
N SER A 22 -18.71 -1.18 1.41
CA SER A 22 -19.11 -2.01 0.27
C SER A 22 -18.10 -1.91 -0.87
N ASP A 23 -17.91 -3.00 -1.61
CA ASP A 23 -17.04 -3.02 -2.79
C ASP A 23 -17.47 -2.09 -3.92
N LYS A 24 -18.74 -1.65 -3.90
CA LYS A 24 -19.29 -0.75 -4.92
C LYS A 24 -18.99 0.72 -4.65
N LEU A 25 -18.46 1.06 -3.47
CA LEU A 25 -18.19 2.45 -3.10
C LEU A 25 -17.09 3.07 -3.96
N THR A 26 -17.34 4.29 -4.44
CA THR A 26 -16.37 5.12 -5.14
C THR A 26 -15.41 5.80 -4.15
N VAL A 27 -14.35 6.41 -4.67
CA VAL A 27 -13.40 7.18 -3.83
C VAL A 27 -14.12 8.33 -3.11
N MET A 28 -15.08 8.99 -3.79
CA MET A 28 -15.88 10.07 -3.17
C MET A 28 -16.78 9.52 -2.07
N ASP A 29 -17.50 8.42 -2.32
CA ASP A 29 -18.38 7.82 -1.31
C ASP A 29 -17.60 7.39 -0.06
N LEU A 30 -16.40 6.82 -0.24
CA LEU A 30 -15.51 6.45 0.87
C LEU A 30 -15.05 7.67 1.66
N MET A 31 -14.66 8.75 0.98
CA MET A 31 -14.26 9.99 1.64
C MET A 31 -15.42 10.61 2.43
N ASP A 32 -16.62 10.60 1.86
CA ASP A 32 -17.79 11.15 2.52
C ASP A 32 -18.22 10.27 3.70
N LEU A 33 -18.15 8.94 3.57
CA LEU A 33 -18.42 8.01 4.66
C LEU A 33 -17.48 8.26 5.84
N ILE A 34 -16.18 8.38 5.58
CA ILE A 34 -15.17 8.67 6.62
C ILE A 34 -15.44 10.03 7.27
N LYS A 35 -15.67 11.09 6.48
CA LYS A 35 -15.90 12.44 7.02
C LYS A 35 -17.18 12.55 7.84
N ASN A 36 -18.17 11.73 7.55
CA ASN A 36 -19.46 11.75 8.24
C ASN A 36 -19.51 10.87 9.50
N CYS A 37 -18.48 10.06 9.78
CA CYS A 37 -18.47 9.21 10.96
C CYS A 37 -18.20 10.01 12.24
N ASP A 38 -18.65 9.46 13.37
CA ASP A 38 -18.52 10.11 14.67
C ASP A 38 -17.05 10.28 15.07
N ARG A 39 -16.18 9.30 14.76
CA ARG A 39 -14.75 9.42 15.03
C ARG A 39 -14.12 10.62 14.31
N TYR A 40 -14.43 10.83 13.03
CA TYR A 40 -13.90 11.96 12.28
C TYR A 40 -14.48 13.30 12.76
N LYS A 41 -15.77 13.32 13.16
CA LYS A 41 -16.42 14.52 13.70
C LYS A 41 -15.89 14.92 15.08
N ASN A 42 -15.61 13.93 15.93
CA ASN A 42 -15.14 14.14 17.29
C ASN A 42 -13.63 14.39 17.34
N ASP A 43 -12.86 13.66 16.54
CA ASP A 43 -11.40 13.73 16.50
C ASP A 43 -10.87 13.54 15.07
N PRO A 44 -10.93 14.61 14.25
CA PRO A 44 -10.45 14.56 12.87
C PRO A 44 -8.94 14.37 12.79
N ASP A 45 -8.17 14.78 13.80
CA ASP A 45 -6.71 14.69 13.81
C ASP A 45 -6.26 13.23 13.94
N SER A 46 -6.86 12.47 14.87
CA SER A 46 -6.60 11.03 14.98
C SER A 46 -6.93 10.28 13.69
N VAL A 47 -7.99 10.66 12.97
CA VAL A 47 -8.31 10.03 11.68
C VAL A 47 -7.31 10.41 10.59
N HIS A 48 -6.76 11.64 10.61
CA HIS A 48 -5.69 12.02 9.71
C HIS A 48 -4.39 11.28 10.02
N GLU A 49 -4.05 11.09 11.29
CA GLU A 49 -2.89 10.28 11.70
C GLU A 49 -3.01 8.83 11.24
N LEU A 50 -4.17 8.20 11.49
CA LEU A 50 -4.48 6.86 10.99
C LEU A 50 -4.30 6.75 9.48
N ALA A 51 -4.84 7.73 8.74
CA ALA A 51 -4.71 7.75 7.28
C ALA A 51 -3.25 7.89 6.82
N ASN A 52 -2.47 8.73 7.50
CA ASN A 52 -1.05 8.90 7.19
C ASN A 52 -0.26 7.61 7.47
N LEU A 53 -0.56 6.91 8.57
CA LEU A 53 0.04 5.63 8.91
C LEU A 53 -0.24 4.57 7.84
N ILE A 54 -1.51 4.42 7.44
CA ILE A 54 -1.90 3.46 6.40
C ILE A 54 -1.20 3.74 5.07
N VAL A 55 -1.15 5.02 4.66
CA VAL A 55 -0.47 5.41 3.42
C VAL A 55 1.05 5.19 3.51
N ALA A 56 1.66 5.43 4.68
CA ALA A 56 3.08 5.20 4.90
C ALA A 56 3.43 3.71 4.88
N GLU A 57 2.61 2.86 5.49
CA GLU A 57 2.79 1.41 5.50
C GLU A 57 2.73 0.85 4.07
N ARG A 58 1.69 1.19 3.30
CA ARG A 58 1.60 0.77 1.89
C ARG A 58 2.84 1.17 1.09
N LYS A 59 3.33 2.40 1.26
CA LYS A 59 4.54 2.87 0.56
C LYS A 59 5.79 2.10 0.98
N SER A 60 5.88 1.73 2.26
CA SER A 60 6.98 0.91 2.77
C SER A 60 6.95 -0.47 2.12
N ASP A 61 5.78 -1.11 2.10
CA ASP A 61 5.58 -2.43 1.48
C ASP A 61 5.90 -2.42 -0.02
N GLU A 62 5.40 -1.41 -0.75
CA GLU A 62 5.70 -1.22 -2.18
C GLU A 62 7.22 -1.07 -2.41
N SER A 63 7.91 -0.33 -1.53
CA SER A 63 9.37 -0.15 -1.62
C SER A 63 10.13 -1.45 -1.34
N GLN A 64 9.71 -2.23 -0.34
CA GLN A 64 10.32 -3.52 -0.01
C GLN A 64 10.12 -4.53 -1.15
N GLN A 65 8.93 -4.59 -1.74
CA GLN A 65 8.65 -5.46 -2.89
C GLN A 65 9.55 -5.12 -4.08
N LEU A 66 9.74 -3.83 -4.37
CA LEU A 66 10.63 -3.37 -5.44
C LEU A 66 12.10 -3.75 -5.19
N GLU A 67 12.56 -3.68 -3.94
CA GLU A 67 13.91 -4.10 -3.57
C GLU A 67 14.10 -5.62 -3.74
N LEU A 68 13.12 -6.41 -3.29
CA LEU A 68 13.14 -7.86 -3.47
C LEU A 68 13.13 -8.26 -4.95
N GLU A 69 12.39 -7.54 -5.80
CA GLU A 69 12.39 -7.77 -7.24
C GLU A 69 13.77 -7.52 -7.85
N LYS A 70 14.43 -6.41 -7.48
CA LYS A 70 15.81 -6.11 -7.92
C LYS A 70 16.80 -7.19 -7.51
N ILE A 71 16.71 -7.67 -6.26
CA ILE A 71 17.56 -8.76 -5.77
C ILE A 71 17.32 -10.04 -6.59
N ARG A 72 16.05 -10.37 -6.86
CA ARG A 72 15.67 -11.55 -7.64
C ARG A 72 16.14 -11.45 -9.09
N GLU A 73 16.05 -10.28 -9.71
CA GLU A 73 16.56 -10.04 -11.05
C GLU A 73 18.08 -10.19 -11.12
N LYS A 74 18.81 -9.57 -10.17
CA LYS A 74 20.26 -9.74 -10.07
C LYS A 74 20.65 -11.21 -9.91
N ALA A 75 19.97 -11.95 -9.03
CA ALA A 75 20.23 -13.37 -8.83
C ALA A 75 20.01 -14.21 -10.11
N LYS A 76 19.02 -13.87 -10.94
CA LYS A 76 18.81 -14.53 -12.24
C LYS A 76 19.98 -14.26 -13.19
N VAL A 77 20.44 -13.01 -13.28
CA VAL A 77 21.59 -12.64 -14.11
C VAL A 77 22.85 -13.37 -13.66
N ASP A 78 23.13 -13.40 -12.35
CA ASP A 78 24.31 -14.10 -11.81
C ASP A 78 24.26 -15.62 -12.10
N LEU A 79 23.07 -16.24 -12.01
CA LEU A 79 22.87 -17.64 -12.39
C LEU A 79 23.09 -17.90 -13.88
N GLU A 80 22.63 -17.01 -14.76
CA GLU A 80 22.87 -17.08 -16.21
C GLU A 80 24.37 -17.03 -16.51
N ILE A 81 25.09 -16.07 -15.91
CA ILE A 81 26.54 -15.91 -16.07
C ILE A 81 27.28 -17.17 -15.59
N ALA A 82 26.90 -17.74 -14.45
CA ALA A 82 27.51 -18.97 -13.94
C ALA A 82 27.27 -20.17 -14.88
N ARG A 83 26.09 -20.28 -15.48
CA ARG A 83 25.77 -21.32 -16.48
C ARG A 83 26.60 -21.18 -17.75
N ILE A 84 26.83 -19.96 -18.23
CA ILE A 84 27.68 -19.74 -19.41
C ILE A 84 29.13 -20.12 -19.10
N ARG A 85 29.67 -19.63 -17.97
CA ARG A 85 31.05 -19.93 -17.54
C ARG A 85 31.33 -21.42 -17.31
N THR A 86 30.32 -22.19 -16.95
CA THR A 86 30.43 -23.65 -16.77
C THR A 86 30.34 -24.41 -18.09
N LYS A 87 29.61 -23.89 -19.08
CA LYS A 87 29.58 -24.41 -20.45
C LYS A 87 30.88 -24.14 -21.22
N ASP A 88 31.49 -22.96 -21.05
CA ASP A 88 32.77 -22.62 -21.71
C ASP A 88 33.98 -23.39 -21.16
N ARG A 89 33.82 -24.12 -20.05
CA ARG A 89 34.88 -24.92 -19.40
C ARG A 89 34.82 -26.42 -19.71
N GLN A 90 33.83 -26.88 -20.48
CA GLN A 90 33.71 -28.27 -20.98
C GLN A 90 34.06 -28.33 -22.46
#